data_AF-I3Z301-F1
#
_entry.id   AF-I3Z301-F1
#
_cell.length_a   1.000
_cell.length_b   1.000
_cell.length_c   1.000
_cell.angle_alpha   90.00
_cell.angle_beta   90.00
_cell.angle_gamma   90.00
#
_symmetry.space_group_name_H-M   'P 1'
#
loop_
_entity.id
_entity.type
_entity.pdbx_description
1 polymer ?
#
loop_
_entity_poly.entity_id
_entity_poly.type
_entity_poly.pdbx_seq_one_letter_code
_entity_poly.pdbx_strand_id
1 'polypeptide(L)'
;MSRLIIIIILLFPSCIDKTTYPINELDVLPEYPQGLDAFYKYLKNGLILSDNLEPVELVFRLEIDLEGNVRNPRVIKGNFPFYEEQIVKKLIDSEKWIPGR
;
A
#
# COMPACT_ATOMS: atom_id res chain seq x y z
N MET A 1 9.35 22.34 -3.85
CA MET A 1 10.01 21.59 -2.77
C MET A 1 9.49 20.16 -2.84
N SER A 2 10.14 19.32 -3.64
CA SER A 2 9.74 17.92 -3.82
C SER A 2 10.33 17.06 -2.72
N ARG A 3 9.51 16.27 -2.05
CA ARG A 3 9.96 15.11 -1.27
C ARG A 3 9.11 13.92 -1.66
N LEU A 4 9.69 13.12 -2.55
CA LEU A 4 9.26 11.78 -2.90
C LEU A 4 9.55 10.89 -1.68
N ILE A 5 8.53 10.26 -1.10
CA ILE A 5 8.72 9.23 -0.07
C ILE A 5 8.13 7.93 -0.63
N ILE A 6 8.98 7.20 -1.35
CA ILE A 6 8.79 5.78 -1.67
C ILE A 6 9.42 5.02 -0.51
N ILE A 7 8.64 4.21 0.22
CA ILE A 7 9.23 3.25 1.17
C ILE A 7 8.70 1.85 0.84
N ILE A 8 9.52 1.18 0.03
CA ILE A 8 9.62 -0.26 -0.15
C ILE A 8 10.12 -0.88 1.16
N ILE A 9 9.53 -1.99 1.60
CA ILE A 9 10.11 -2.83 2.65
C ILE A 9 10.19 -4.28 2.15
N LEU A 10 11.41 -4.70 1.80
CA LEU A 10 11.83 -6.09 1.60
C LEU A 10 12.21 -6.69 2.95
N LEU A 11 11.53 -7.75 3.41
CA LEU A 11 12.07 -8.73 4.36
C LEU A 11 11.32 -10.08 4.21
N PHE A 12 12.02 -11.07 3.65
CA PHE A 12 11.71 -12.52 3.71
C PHE A 12 12.04 -13.06 5.14
N PRO A 13 11.72 -14.33 5.54
CA PRO A 13 10.86 -15.37 4.94
C PRO A 13 9.84 -15.99 5.95
N SER A 14 8.60 -16.24 5.55
CA SER A 14 7.87 -17.47 5.93
C SER A 14 6.60 -17.62 5.07
N CYS A 15 6.47 -18.78 4.44
CA CYS A 15 5.54 -19.14 3.36
C CYS A 15 5.77 -18.43 2.02
N ILE A 16 6.70 -18.99 1.24
CA ILE A 16 6.73 -18.79 -0.22
C ILE A 16 5.59 -19.64 -0.78
N ASP A 17 4.42 -19.04 -0.95
CA ASP A 17 3.52 -19.47 -2.02
C ASP A 17 4.19 -19.04 -3.34
N LYS A 18 4.22 -19.92 -4.34
CA LYS A 18 5.11 -19.79 -5.52
C LYS A 18 4.76 -18.63 -6.48
N THR A 19 3.89 -17.71 -6.07
CA THR A 19 3.31 -16.64 -6.91
C THR A 19 3.68 -15.21 -6.48
N THR A 20 4.46 -15.03 -5.41
CA THR A 20 4.88 -13.70 -4.93
C THR A 20 6.30 -13.39 -5.37
N TYR A 21 6.45 -12.47 -6.34
CA TYR A 21 7.74 -11.98 -6.79
C TYR A 21 8.15 -10.73 -6.01
N PRO A 22 9.38 -10.66 -5.49
CA PRO A 22 9.87 -9.43 -4.91
C PRO A 22 10.07 -8.38 -6.03
N ILE A 23 9.88 -7.10 -5.69
CA ILE A 23 9.89 -5.96 -6.63
C ILE A 23 11.13 -5.92 -7.53
N ASN A 24 12.27 -6.43 -7.05
CA ASN A 24 13.54 -6.50 -7.76
C ASN A 24 13.62 -7.60 -8.83
N GLU A 25 12.60 -8.45 -8.94
CA GLU A 25 12.50 -9.54 -9.92
C GLU A 25 11.39 -9.30 -10.96
N LEU A 26 10.69 -8.15 -10.88
CA LEU A 26 9.64 -7.76 -11.82
C LEU A 26 10.21 -6.83 -12.90
N ASP A 27 9.86 -7.09 -14.15
CA ASP A 27 10.15 -6.20 -15.28
C ASP A 27 9.22 -4.97 -15.24
N VAL A 28 7.99 -5.15 -14.74
CA VAL A 28 6.99 -4.11 -14.60
C VAL A 28 6.45 -4.09 -13.17
N LEU A 29 6.50 -2.92 -12.54
CA LEU A 29 5.95 -2.75 -11.19
C LEU A 29 4.43 -2.61 -11.21
N PRO A 30 3.72 -3.09 -10.17
CA PRO A 30 2.31 -2.79 -10.02
C PRO A 30 2.05 -1.29 -9.91
N GLU A 31 0.99 -0.81 -10.56
CA GLU A 31 0.64 0.61 -10.58
C GLU A 31 -0.84 0.82 -10.23
N TYR A 32 -1.15 1.83 -9.42
CA TYR A 32 -2.54 2.22 -9.17
C TYR A 32 -3.13 2.90 -10.42
N PRO A 33 -4.42 2.71 -10.76
CA PRO A 33 -5.03 3.44 -11.85
C PRO A 33 -4.85 4.95 -11.67
N GLN A 34 -4.42 5.64 -12.73
CA GLN A 34 -4.13 7.08 -12.70
C GLN A 34 -2.92 7.46 -11.82
N GLY A 35 -2.10 6.49 -11.44
CA GLY A 35 -0.86 6.67 -10.70
C GLY A 35 -1.05 6.87 -9.20
N LEU A 36 0.07 7.04 -8.51
CA LEU A 36 0.11 7.12 -7.04
C LEU A 36 -0.56 8.39 -6.49
N ASP A 37 -0.59 9.49 -7.24
CA ASP A 37 -1.26 10.71 -6.79
C ASP A 37 -2.78 10.51 -6.63
N ALA A 38 -3.40 9.76 -7.53
CA ALA A 38 -4.80 9.38 -7.42
C ALA A 38 -5.02 8.45 -6.22
N PHE A 39 -4.10 7.52 -5.99
CA PHE A 39 -4.13 6.64 -4.83
C PHE A 39 -4.06 7.41 -3.51
N TYR A 40 -3.15 8.39 -3.37
CA TYR A 40 -3.05 9.21 -2.17
C TYR A 40 -4.30 10.05 -1.92
N LYS A 41 -4.90 10.61 -2.98
CA LYS A 41 -6.18 11.31 -2.88
C LYS A 41 -7.29 10.37 -2.43
N TYR A 42 -7.37 9.17 -3.01
CA TYR A 42 -8.31 8.14 -2.60
C TYR A 42 -8.17 7.82 -1.13
N LEU A 43 -6.96 7.52 -0.65
CA LEU A 43 -6.70 7.22 0.77
C LEU A 43 -7.17 8.37 1.65
N LYS A 44 -6.72 9.61 1.38
CA LYS A 44 -7.06 10.79 2.17
C LYS A 44 -8.57 11.05 2.26
N ASN A 45 -9.32 10.86 1.18
CA ASN A 45 -10.74 11.22 1.10
C ASN A 45 -11.68 10.33 1.94
N GLY A 46 -11.16 9.33 2.65
CA GLY A 46 -12.01 8.49 3.52
C GLY A 46 -11.31 7.98 4.76
N LEU A 47 -10.15 8.56 5.09
CA LEU A 47 -9.58 8.40 6.42
C LEU A 47 -10.20 9.46 7.31
N ILE A 48 -10.90 9.04 8.36
CA ILE A 48 -11.41 9.95 9.39
C ILE A 48 -10.25 10.22 10.33
N LEU A 49 -9.46 11.26 10.02
CA LEU A 49 -8.34 11.69 10.85
C LEU A 49 -8.81 12.75 11.84
N SER A 50 -8.31 12.70 13.07
CA SER A 50 -8.52 13.77 14.06
C SER A 50 -7.83 15.06 13.62
N ASP A 51 -8.46 16.21 13.83
CA ASP A 51 -7.89 17.52 13.44
C ASP A 51 -6.56 17.84 14.16
N ASN A 52 -6.28 17.17 15.27
CA ASN A 52 -5.07 17.35 16.07
C ASN A 52 -3.97 16.31 15.76
N LEU A 53 -4.08 15.58 14.65
CA LEU A 53 -3.07 14.59 14.30
C LEU A 53 -1.78 15.27 13.85
N GLU A 54 -0.67 15.00 14.53
CA GLU A 54 0.65 15.39 14.03
C GLU A 54 0.93 14.74 12.66
N PRO A 55 1.78 15.33 11.81
CA PRO A 55 2.19 14.69 10.56
C PRO A 55 2.82 13.34 10.86
N VAL A 56 2.35 12.30 10.20
CA VAL A 56 2.91 10.97 10.42
C VAL A 56 3.26 10.24 9.15
N GLU A 57 4.35 9.50 9.24
CA GLU A 57 4.82 8.58 8.24
C GLU A 57 4.09 7.25 8.40
N LEU A 58 3.33 6.88 7.37
CA LEU A 58 2.66 5.60 7.26
C LEU A 58 3.39 4.76 6.22
N VAL A 59 3.81 3.57 6.61
CA VAL A 59 4.38 2.58 5.68
C VAL A 59 3.54 1.32 5.75
N PHE A 60 3.03 0.89 4.61
CA PHE A 60 2.25 -0.34 4.47
C PHE A 60 2.85 -1.25 3.41
N ARG A 61 2.60 -2.54 3.56
CA ARG A 61 2.80 -3.58 2.56
C ARG A 61 1.46 -3.98 2.00
N LEU A 62 1.45 -4.23 0.70
CA LEU A 62 0.34 -4.80 -0.04
C LEU A 62 0.91 -5.82 -1.02
N GLU A 63 0.12 -6.86 -1.29
CA GLU A 63 0.37 -7.83 -2.33
C GLU A 63 -0.66 -7.59 -3.43
N ILE A 64 -0.26 -7.55 -4.70
CA ILE A 64 -1.18 -7.39 -5.83
C ILE A 64 -1.24 -8.71 -6.57
N ASP A 65 -2.45 -9.29 -6.69
CA ASP A 65 -2.66 -10.49 -7.50
C ASP A 65 -2.71 -10.18 -9.00
N LEU A 66 -2.72 -11.23 -9.83
CA LEU A 66 -2.72 -11.10 -11.30
C LEU A 66 -4.00 -10.44 -11.84
N GLU A 67 -5.06 -10.41 -11.06
CA GLU A 67 -6.33 -9.75 -11.37
C GLU A 67 -6.39 -8.30 -10.85
N GLY A 68 -5.31 -7.82 -10.23
CA GLY A 68 -5.16 -6.46 -9.73
C GLY A 68 -5.74 -6.21 -8.34
N ASN A 69 -6.14 -7.24 -7.60
CA ASN A 69 -6.70 -7.08 -6.27
C ASN A 69 -5.60 -6.98 -5.21
N VAL A 70 -5.84 -6.14 -4.20
CA VAL A 70 -4.99 -6.06 -3.02
C VAL A 70 -5.21 -7.28 -2.11
N ARG A 71 -4.13 -7.94 -1.75
CA ARG A 71 -4.06 -9.07 -0.82
C ARG A 71 -3.18 -8.73 0.37
N ASN A 72 -3.52 -9.31 1.52
CA ASN A 72 -2.77 -9.24 2.77
C ASN A 72 -2.21 -7.83 3.13
N PRO A 73 -2.99 -6.74 3.04
CA PRO A 73 -2.45 -5.42 3.38
C PRO A 73 -2.10 -5.34 4.86
N ARG A 74 -0.93 -4.77 5.17
CA ARG A 74 -0.41 -4.64 6.53
C ARG A 74 0.32 -3.32 6.73
N VAL A 75 0.10 -2.66 7.86
CA VAL A 75 0.90 -1.49 8.25
C VAL A 75 2.19 -2.00 8.89
N ILE A 76 3.34 -1.62 8.33
CA ILE A 76 4.67 -1.99 8.82
C ILE A 76 5.22 -0.92 9.78
N LYS A 77 4.93 0.35 9.48
CA LYS A 77 5.43 1.48 10.27
C LYS A 77 4.34 2.54 10.40
N GLY A 78 4.20 3.03 11.63
CA GLY A 78 3.17 3.98 12.03
C GLY A 78 2.36 3.38 13.18
N ASN A 79 2.45 3.97 14.37
CA ASN A 79 1.71 3.48 15.54
C ASN A 79 0.28 4.08 15.51
N PHE A 80 -0.61 3.46 14.73
CA PHE A 80 -1.98 3.91 14.55
C PHE A 80 -3.01 2.82 14.83
N PRO A 81 -3.07 2.24 16.04
CA PRO A 81 -4.05 1.20 16.33
C PRO A 81 -5.50 1.65 16.04
N PHE A 82 -5.79 2.95 16.14
CA PHE A 82 -7.12 3.49 15.86
C PHE A 82 -7.44 3.70 14.36
N TYR A 83 -6.41 3.85 13.51
CA TYR A 83 -6.59 4.13 12.08
C TYR A 83 -6.15 2.96 11.19
N GLU A 84 -5.40 1.99 11.73
CA GLU A 84 -4.90 0.83 11.02
C GLU A 84 -6.03 0.03 10.37
N GLU A 85 -7.11 -0.24 11.10
CA GLU A 85 -8.27 -0.95 10.54
C GLU A 85 -8.90 -0.20 9.36
N GLN A 86 -9.05 1.13 9.47
CA GLN A 86 -9.60 1.97 8.39
C GLN A 86 -8.66 1.96 7.17
N ILE A 87 -7.35 2.05 7.39
CA ILE A 87 -6.34 2.01 6.34
C ILE A 87 -6.37 0.66 5.64
N VAL A 88 -6.29 -0.44 6.39
CA VAL A 88 -6.33 -1.81 5.86
C VAL A 88 -7.60 -2.03 5.05
N LYS A 89 -8.76 -1.61 5.59
CA LYS A 89 -10.03 -1.71 4.88
C LYS A 89 -10.01 -0.94 3.55
N LYS A 90 -9.52 0.29 3.54
CA LYS A 90 -9.39 1.07 2.30
C LYS A 90 -8.42 0.48 1.29
N LEU A 91 -7.34 -0.15 1.75
CA LEU A 91 -6.42 -0.85 0.86
C LEU A 91 -7.14 -2.02 0.17
N ILE A 92 -7.95 -2.78 0.91
CA ILE A 92 -8.76 -3.88 0.36
C ILE A 92 -9.85 -3.35 -0.59
N ASP A 93 -10.52 -2.26 -0.21
CA ASP A 93 -11.62 -1.64 -0.95
C ASP A 93 -11.12 -0.71 -2.09
N SER A 94 -9.82 -0.71 -2.39
CA SER A 94 -9.25 0.12 -3.44
C SER A 94 -9.62 -0.39 -4.83
N GLU A 95 -9.53 0.49 -5.84
CA GLU A 95 -9.70 0.06 -7.23
C GLU A 95 -8.63 -0.97 -7.61
N LYS A 96 -8.93 -1.77 -8.63
CA LYS A 96 -7.99 -2.78 -9.12
C LYS A 96 -6.71 -2.14 -9.62
N TRP A 97 -5.59 -2.56 -9.06
CA TRP A 97 -4.25 -2.18 -9.48
C TRP A 97 -3.92 -2.82 -10.82
N ILE A 98 -3.08 -2.15 -11.60
CA ILE A 98 -2.43 -2.76 -12.74
C ILE A 98 -1.36 -3.69 -12.18
N PRO A 99 -1.46 -5.02 -12.38
CA PRO A 99 -0.49 -5.96 -11.82
C PRO A 99 0.88 -5.79 -12.49
N GLY A 100 1.92 -6.08 -11.72
CA GLY A 100 3.27 -6.18 -12.24
C GLY A 100 3.45 -7.40 -13.15
N ARG A 101 4.54 -7.42 -13.92
CA ARG A 101 4.91 -8.53 -14.81
C ARG A 101 6.40 -8.83 -14.69
#